data_AF-A0A3R9U589-F1
#
_entry.id   AF-A0A3R9U589-F1
#
_cell.length_a   1.000
_cell.length_b   1.000
_cell.length_c   1.000
_cell.angle_alpha   90.00
_cell.angle_beta   90.00
_cell.angle_gamma   90.00
#
_symmetry.space_group_name_H-M   'P 1'
#
loop_
_entity.id
_entity.type
_entity.pdbx_description
1 polymer ?
#
loop_
_entity_poly.entity_id
_entity_poly.type
_entity_poly.pdbx_seq_one_letter_code
_entity_poly.pdbx_strand_id
1 'polypeptide(L)'
;WSGMDSIRKFIDWAGPAVYVVMFAMAVWLIWKAGWQNIDLNLSGVQYDGFAVVPVMIGAIALVVSYFSGPMLNFGDFSRYGKSFNAIKMGNFLGLPINFLGFSLLTVVCIAATLPVYGKLITDPVEMVGKLDNTFVVILGSLTLMIATIGINIVANFVSPAFDFSNVSPSKISWRMGGMIAAVGSIFITPWNLFNNPQVIH
;
A
#
# COMPACT_ATOMS: atom_id res chain seq x y z
N TRP A 1 27.67 2.76 -0.88
CA TRP A 1 27.11 3.26 0.39
C TRP A 1 25.66 2.80 0.45
N SER A 2 25.22 2.23 1.58
CA SER A 2 24.19 1.19 1.66
C SER A 2 22.72 1.65 1.72
N GLY A 3 22.39 2.94 1.58
CA GLY A 3 21.03 3.44 1.81
C GLY A 3 19.96 2.76 0.94
N MET A 4 20.17 2.76 -0.38
CA MET A 4 19.27 2.10 -1.33
C MET A 4 19.28 0.57 -1.17
N ASP A 5 20.44 -0.03 -0.89
CA ASP A 5 20.56 -1.48 -0.67
C ASP A 5 19.87 -1.93 0.62
N SER A 6 19.92 -1.12 1.68
CA SER A 6 19.23 -1.34 2.95
C SER A 6 17.72 -1.21 2.77
N ILE A 7 17.26 -0.19 2.06
CA ILE A 7 15.84 -0.01 1.71
C ILE A 7 15.35 -1.22 0.89
N ARG A 8 16.11 -1.63 -0.13
CA ARG A 8 15.79 -2.81 -0.94
C ARG A 8 15.66 -4.07 -0.09
N LYS A 9 16.69 -4.39 0.72
CA LYS A 9 16.67 -5.57 1.60
C LYS A 9 15.49 -5.51 2.57
N PHE A 10 15.17 -4.34 3.10
CA PHE A 10 14.03 -4.16 3.99
C PHE A 10 12.72 -4.55 3.29
N ILE A 11 12.47 -4.05 2.07
CA ILE A 11 11.26 -4.37 1.29
C ILE A 11 11.21 -5.86 0.94
N ASP A 12 12.35 -6.43 0.56
CA ASP A 12 12.46 -7.85 0.18
C ASP A 12 11.98 -8.78 1.32
N TRP A 13 12.11 -8.35 2.59
CA TRP A 13 11.57 -9.06 3.76
C TRP A 13 10.16 -8.62 4.15
N ALA A 14 9.85 -7.33 4.05
CA ALA A 14 8.54 -6.79 4.45
C ALA A 14 7.40 -7.32 3.55
N GLY A 15 7.61 -7.39 2.24
CA GLY A 15 6.59 -7.87 1.30
C GLY A 15 6.08 -9.29 1.63
N PRO A 16 6.97 -10.30 1.72
CA PRO A 16 6.59 -11.64 2.13
C PRO A 16 5.97 -11.72 3.52
N ALA A 17 6.46 -10.93 4.48
CA ALA A 17 5.90 -10.91 5.84
C ALA A 17 4.43 -10.44 5.84
N VAL A 18 4.11 -9.39 5.07
CA VAL A 18 2.72 -8.94 4.91
C VAL A 18 1.85 -10.03 4.28
N TYR A 19 2.35 -10.72 3.24
CA TYR A 19 1.62 -11.84 2.63
C TYR A 19 1.33 -12.96 3.63
N VAL A 20 2.31 -13.32 4.46
CA VAL A 20 2.12 -14.37 5.49
C VAL A 20 1.04 -13.95 6.47
N VAL A 21 1.07 -12.71 6.97
CA VAL A 21 0.06 -12.19 7.90
C VAL A 21 -1.32 -12.16 7.24
N MET A 22 -1.43 -11.58 6.06
CA MET A 22 -2.71 -11.46 5.33
C MET A 22 -3.29 -12.84 4.96
N PHE A 23 -2.45 -13.79 4.57
CA PHE A 23 -2.90 -15.14 4.24
C PHE A 23 -3.34 -15.92 5.48
N ALA A 24 -2.59 -15.83 6.58
CA ALA A 24 -2.99 -16.43 7.85
C ALA A 24 -4.31 -15.83 8.36
N MET A 25 -4.49 -14.52 8.23
CA MET A 25 -5.74 -13.84 8.54
C MET A 25 -6.89 -14.31 7.64
N ALA A 26 -6.67 -14.41 6.32
CA ALA A 26 -7.68 -14.90 5.40
C ALA A 26 -8.15 -16.30 5.78
N VAL A 27 -7.22 -17.23 6.02
CA VAL A 27 -7.55 -18.60 6.44
C VAL A 27 -8.34 -18.61 7.75
N TRP A 28 -7.92 -17.81 8.74
CA TRP A 28 -8.60 -17.73 10.02
C TRP A 28 -10.01 -17.14 9.89
N LEU A 29 -10.18 -16.06 9.12
CA LEU A 29 -11.48 -15.43 8.87
C LEU A 29 -12.41 -16.36 8.11
N ILE A 30 -11.91 -17.05 7.08
CA ILE A 30 -12.69 -18.02 6.31
C ILE A 30 -13.16 -19.17 7.22
N TRP A 31 -12.28 -19.66 8.10
CA TRP A 31 -12.63 -20.71 9.05
C TRP A 31 -13.70 -20.26 10.05
N LYS A 32 -13.61 -19.03 10.56
CA LYS A 32 -14.61 -18.44 11.47
C LYS A 32 -15.94 -18.11 10.77
N ALA A 33 -15.89 -17.59 9.54
CA ALA A 33 -17.07 -17.24 8.75
C ALA A 33 -17.82 -18.48 8.27
N GLY A 34 -17.08 -19.53 7.90
CA GLY A 34 -17.58 -20.64 7.08
C GLY A 34 -17.63 -20.25 5.60
N TRP A 35 -17.10 -21.12 4.72
CA TRP A 35 -16.94 -20.84 3.29
C TRP A 35 -18.22 -20.40 2.59
N GLN A 36 -19.38 -20.94 3.00
CA GLN A 36 -20.68 -20.64 2.39
C GLN A 36 -21.23 -19.25 2.74
N ASN A 37 -20.71 -18.61 3.78
CA ASN A 37 -21.19 -17.31 4.27
C ASN A 37 -20.37 -16.13 3.71
N ILE A 38 -19.39 -16.42 2.84
CA ILE A 38 -18.55 -15.40 2.22
C ILE A 38 -19.17 -15.02 0.88
N ASP A 39 -19.77 -13.83 0.83
CA ASP A 39 -20.27 -13.23 -0.40
C ASP A 39 -19.28 -12.15 -0.88
N LEU A 40 -18.94 -12.18 -2.17
CA LEU A 40 -18.11 -11.16 -2.81
C LEU A 40 -18.94 -9.99 -3.33
N ASN A 41 -20.28 -10.08 -3.30
CA ASN A 41 -21.16 -8.96 -3.58
C ASN A 41 -21.27 -8.03 -2.36
N LEU A 42 -20.22 -7.25 -2.13
CA LEU A 42 -20.07 -6.38 -0.97
C LEU A 42 -20.81 -5.04 -1.09
N SER A 43 -21.41 -4.74 -2.25
CA SER A 43 -22.01 -3.43 -2.50
C SER A 43 -23.46 -3.35 -1.99
N GLY A 44 -23.75 -2.32 -1.20
CA GLY A 44 -25.12 -1.97 -0.82
C GLY A 44 -25.95 -1.38 -1.97
N VAL A 45 -25.31 -1.01 -3.08
CA VAL A 45 -25.96 -0.43 -4.28
C VAL A 45 -25.58 -1.27 -5.50
N GLN A 46 -26.59 -1.75 -6.21
CA GLN A 46 -26.42 -2.51 -7.45
C GLN A 46 -26.68 -1.57 -8.63
N TYR A 47 -25.80 -1.60 -9.63
CA TYR A 47 -25.94 -0.84 -10.86
C TYR A 47 -26.19 -1.80 -12.01
N ASP A 48 -27.21 -1.53 -12.82
CA ASP A 48 -27.57 -2.36 -13.96
C ASP A 48 -27.32 -1.67 -15.31
N GLY A 49 -27.00 -2.46 -16.32
CA GLY A 49 -26.81 -2.01 -17.69
C GLY A 49 -25.77 -0.88 -17.83
N PHE A 50 -26.15 0.20 -18.52
CA PHE A 50 -25.24 1.31 -18.78
C PHE A 50 -24.92 2.17 -17.55
N ALA A 51 -25.66 2.03 -16.43
CA ALA A 51 -25.36 2.76 -15.20
C ALA A 51 -24.03 2.33 -14.57
N VAL A 52 -23.55 1.12 -14.88
CA VAL A 52 -22.24 0.60 -14.43
C VAL A 52 -21.07 1.34 -15.08
N VAL A 53 -21.24 1.85 -16.30
CA VAL A 53 -20.15 2.46 -17.09
C VAL A 53 -19.48 3.64 -16.37
N PRO A 54 -20.20 4.69 -15.92
CA PRO A 54 -19.57 5.82 -15.23
C PRO A 54 -18.91 5.39 -13.90
N VAL A 55 -19.49 4.43 -13.18
CA VAL A 55 -18.91 3.90 -11.93
C VAL A 55 -17.59 3.18 -12.20
N MET A 56 -17.54 2.35 -13.25
CA MET A 56 -16.32 1.66 -13.67
C MET A 56 -15.24 2.62 -14.17
N ILE A 57 -15.61 3.66 -14.91
CA ILE A 57 -14.67 4.72 -15.32
C ILE A 57 -14.09 5.41 -14.07
N GLY A 58 -14.94 5.72 -13.07
CA GLY A 58 -14.50 6.27 -11.79
C GLY A 58 -13.53 5.34 -11.06
N ALA A 59 -13.84 4.05 -10.96
CA ALA A 59 -12.95 3.06 -10.35
C ALA A 59 -11.59 2.97 -11.05
N ILE A 60 -11.57 2.96 -12.39
CA ILE A 60 -10.33 3.00 -13.18
C ILE A 60 -9.54 4.29 -12.90
N ALA A 61 -10.22 5.43 -12.89
CA ALA A 61 -9.60 6.73 -12.64
C ALA A 61 -8.97 6.78 -11.24
N LEU A 62 -9.61 6.21 -10.21
CA LEU A 62 -9.04 6.11 -8.87
C LEU A 62 -7.77 5.27 -8.85
N VAL A 63 -7.75 4.13 -9.54
CA VAL A 63 -6.54 3.29 -9.63
C VAL A 63 -5.41 4.02 -10.36
N VAL A 64 -5.71 4.67 -11.50
CA VAL A 64 -4.71 5.46 -12.24
C VAL A 64 -4.17 6.62 -11.39
N SER A 65 -5.05 7.32 -10.68
CA SER A 65 -4.68 8.41 -9.77
C SER A 65 -3.76 7.90 -8.66
N TYR A 66 -4.09 6.76 -8.04
CA TYR A 66 -3.27 6.13 -6.99
C TYR A 66 -1.85 5.80 -7.48
N PHE A 67 -1.71 5.29 -8.70
CA PHE A 67 -0.40 4.95 -9.28
C PHE A 67 0.34 6.12 -9.94
N SER A 68 -0.28 7.31 -10.05
CA SER A 68 0.31 8.46 -10.75
C SER A 68 1.60 8.96 -10.08
N GLY A 69 1.61 9.13 -8.76
CA GLY A 69 2.78 9.54 -8.00
C GLY A 69 3.97 8.59 -8.18
N PRO A 70 3.81 7.29 -7.88
CA PRO A 70 4.84 6.28 -8.14
C PRO A 70 5.29 6.17 -9.61
N MET A 71 4.42 6.50 -10.57
CA MET A 71 4.83 6.55 -11.99
C MET A 71 5.82 7.70 -12.25
N LEU A 72 5.58 8.88 -11.67
CA LEU A 72 6.46 10.04 -11.86
C LEU A 72 7.85 9.82 -11.27
N ASN A 73 7.94 9.10 -10.14
CA ASN A 73 9.21 8.79 -9.50
C ASN A 73 9.91 7.53 -10.03
N PHE A 74 9.32 6.82 -10.99
CA PHE A 74 9.87 5.57 -11.50
C PHE A 74 11.31 5.71 -12.06
N GLY A 75 11.68 6.90 -12.53
CA GLY A 75 13.04 7.26 -12.94
C GLY A 75 14.11 7.07 -11.85
N ASP A 76 13.73 7.26 -10.58
CA ASP A 76 14.64 7.12 -9.44
C ASP A 76 15.00 5.67 -9.15
N PHE A 77 14.11 4.73 -9.50
CA PHE A 77 14.33 3.30 -9.30
C PHE A 77 14.92 2.63 -10.54
N SER A 78 14.42 2.99 -11.72
CA SER A 78 14.83 2.40 -12.98
C SER A 78 16.32 2.62 -13.29
N ARG A 79 16.93 3.72 -12.79
CA ARG A 79 18.39 3.95 -12.89
C ARG A 79 19.24 2.89 -12.19
N TYR A 80 18.68 2.20 -11.18
CA TYR A 80 19.35 1.11 -10.45
C TYR A 80 18.99 -0.28 -11.02
N GLY A 81 18.21 -0.32 -12.10
CA GLY A 81 17.83 -1.55 -12.78
C GLY A 81 19.02 -2.23 -13.46
N LYS A 82 19.05 -3.56 -13.41
CA LYS A 82 20.12 -4.36 -14.04
C LYS A 82 20.05 -4.35 -15.58
N SER A 83 18.84 -4.32 -16.13
CA SER A 83 18.56 -4.29 -17.57
C SER A 83 17.11 -3.88 -17.83
N PHE A 84 16.83 -3.39 -19.03
CA PHE A 84 15.46 -3.05 -19.43
C PHE A 84 14.50 -4.26 -19.32
N ASN A 85 14.96 -5.45 -19.71
CA ASN A 85 14.19 -6.69 -19.57
C ASN A 85 13.88 -7.01 -18.10
N ALA A 86 14.83 -6.81 -17.19
CA ALA A 86 14.61 -7.02 -15.76
C ALA A 86 13.57 -6.02 -15.21
N ILE A 87 13.63 -4.76 -15.65
CA ILE A 87 12.64 -3.74 -15.28
C ILE A 87 11.25 -4.11 -15.79
N LYS A 88 11.12 -4.51 -17.06
CA LYS A 88 9.84 -4.92 -17.66
C LYS A 88 9.24 -6.13 -16.93
N MET A 89 10.06 -7.15 -16.65
CA MET A 89 9.63 -8.33 -15.91
C MET A 89 9.21 -7.98 -14.48
N GLY A 90 10.00 -7.17 -13.77
CA GLY A 90 9.66 -6.73 -12.42
C GLY A 90 8.34 -5.96 -12.36
N ASN A 91 8.09 -5.07 -13.32
CA ASN A 91 6.82 -4.35 -13.41
C ASN A 91 5.66 -5.28 -13.75
N PHE A 92 5.83 -6.24 -14.64
CA PHE A 92 4.78 -7.20 -14.96
C PHE A 92 4.46 -8.13 -13.77
N LEU A 93 5.45 -8.58 -13.02
CA LEU A 93 5.20 -9.40 -11.83
C LEU A 93 4.61 -8.58 -10.68
N GLY A 94 5.08 -7.34 -10.49
CA GLY A 94 4.65 -6.47 -9.38
C GLY A 94 3.33 -5.76 -9.62
N LEU A 95 3.09 -5.20 -10.81
CA LEU A 95 1.91 -4.41 -11.10
C LEU A 95 0.69 -5.30 -11.39
N PRO A 96 0.55 -6.04 -12.51
CA PRO A 96 -0.67 -6.81 -12.71
C PRO A 96 -0.75 -8.05 -11.81
N ILE A 97 0.30 -8.89 -11.73
CA ILE A 97 0.18 -10.20 -11.06
C ILE A 97 0.05 -10.04 -9.55
N ASN A 98 1.01 -9.36 -8.91
CA ASN A 98 1.02 -9.20 -7.46
C ASN A 98 -0.15 -8.32 -6.98
N PHE A 99 -0.47 -7.22 -7.68
CA PHE A 99 -1.62 -6.38 -7.30
C PHE A 99 -2.94 -7.13 -7.39
N LEU A 100 -3.20 -7.91 -8.46
CA LEU A 100 -4.42 -8.71 -8.56
C LEU A 100 -4.49 -9.77 -7.46
N GLY A 101 -3.39 -10.50 -7.23
CA GLY A 101 -3.33 -11.52 -6.18
C GLY A 101 -3.56 -10.93 -4.79
N PHE A 102 -2.91 -9.80 -4.47
CA PHE A 102 -3.09 -9.13 -3.19
C PHE A 102 -4.49 -8.51 -3.04
N SER A 103 -5.05 -7.97 -4.12
CA SER A 103 -6.41 -7.41 -4.13
C SER A 103 -7.45 -8.48 -3.86
N LEU A 104 -7.35 -9.65 -4.49
CA LEU A 104 -8.22 -10.80 -4.21
C LEU A 104 -8.12 -11.24 -2.76
N LEU A 105 -6.89 -11.39 -2.24
CA LEU A 105 -6.66 -11.75 -0.83
C LEU A 105 -7.32 -10.75 0.11
N THR A 106 -7.17 -9.45 -0.17
CA THR A 106 -7.74 -8.36 0.61
C THR A 106 -9.26 -8.37 0.57
N VAL A 107 -9.86 -8.48 -0.62
CA VAL A 107 -11.33 -8.54 -0.79
C VAL A 107 -11.92 -9.74 -0.06
N VAL A 108 -11.28 -10.91 -0.11
CA VAL A 108 -11.73 -12.10 0.63
C VAL A 108 -11.67 -11.87 2.14
N CYS A 109 -10.61 -11.25 2.65
CA CYS A 109 -10.52 -10.89 4.07
C CYS A 109 -11.66 -9.94 4.47
N ILE A 110 -11.85 -8.87 3.70
CA ILE A 110 -12.92 -7.88 3.95
C ILE A 110 -14.30 -8.55 3.89
N ALA A 111 -14.57 -9.36 2.87
CA ALA A 111 -15.82 -10.09 2.72
C ALA A 111 -16.12 -10.98 3.93
N ALA A 112 -15.11 -11.69 4.43
CA ALA A 112 -15.25 -12.57 5.59
C ALA A 112 -15.45 -11.80 6.92
N THR A 113 -15.16 -10.50 6.98
CA THR A 113 -15.45 -9.72 8.20
C THR A 113 -16.93 -9.49 8.44
N LEU A 114 -17.75 -9.43 7.38
CA LEU A 114 -19.19 -9.26 7.52
C LEU A 114 -19.87 -10.41 8.28
N PRO A 115 -19.69 -11.70 7.91
CA PRO A 115 -20.26 -12.81 8.66
C PRO A 115 -19.63 -13.02 10.05
N VAL A 116 -18.36 -12.63 10.24
CA VAL A 116 -17.64 -12.84 11.51
C VAL A 116 -17.96 -11.75 12.54
N TYR A 117 -18.04 -10.49 12.10
CA TYR A 117 -18.15 -9.32 12.99
C TYR A 117 -19.43 -8.49 12.77
N GLY A 118 -20.26 -8.83 11.77
CA GLY A 118 -21.48 -8.09 11.44
C GLY A 118 -21.25 -6.77 10.70
N LYS A 119 -20.00 -6.44 10.35
CA LYS A 119 -19.64 -5.23 9.59
C LYS A 119 -18.43 -5.46 8.70
N LEU A 120 -18.33 -4.73 7.60
CA LEU A 120 -17.12 -4.71 6.76
C LEU A 120 -16.02 -3.93 7.47
N ILE A 121 -14.87 -4.56 7.66
CA ILE A 121 -13.65 -3.91 8.15
C ILE A 121 -12.67 -3.85 6.99
N THR A 122 -12.38 -2.63 6.51
CA THR A 122 -11.47 -2.38 5.38
C THR A 122 -10.04 -2.10 5.82
N ASP A 123 -9.84 -1.67 7.06
CA ASP A 123 -8.51 -1.45 7.63
C ASP A 123 -7.90 -2.78 8.11
N PRO A 124 -6.79 -3.25 7.52
CA PRO A 124 -6.14 -4.49 7.94
C PRO A 124 -5.59 -4.41 9.37
N VAL A 125 -5.24 -3.22 9.89
CA VAL A 125 -4.77 -3.05 11.26
C VAL A 125 -5.93 -3.23 12.25
N GLU A 126 -7.10 -2.64 11.96
CA GLU A 126 -8.32 -2.89 12.74
C GLU A 126 -8.66 -4.39 12.71
N MET A 127 -8.57 -5.02 11.53
CA MET A 127 -8.87 -6.44 11.35
C MET A 127 -7.95 -7.35 12.18
N VAL A 128 -6.63 -7.07 12.22
CA VAL A 128 -5.69 -7.76 13.13
C VAL A 128 -6.07 -7.55 14.60
N GLY A 129 -6.47 -6.32 14.96
CA GLY A 129 -6.86 -5.96 16.33
C GLY A 129 -8.07 -6.73 16.88
N LYS A 130 -8.83 -7.42 16.02
CA LYS A 130 -9.98 -8.25 16.40
C LYS A 130 -9.65 -9.71 16.70
N LEU A 131 -8.39 -10.12 16.55
CA LEU A 131 -7.96 -11.48 16.87
C LEU A 131 -7.96 -11.73 18.38
N ASP A 132 -8.35 -12.95 18.78
CA ASP A 132 -8.49 -13.32 20.20
C ASP A 132 -7.14 -13.43 20.96
N ASN A 133 -6.02 -13.51 20.25
CA ASN A 133 -4.69 -13.72 20.84
C ASN A 133 -3.85 -12.43 20.83
N THR A 134 -3.62 -11.84 22.00
CA THR A 134 -2.85 -10.59 22.17
C THR A 134 -1.46 -10.63 21.55
N PHE A 135 -0.76 -11.77 21.63
CA PHE A 135 0.57 -11.90 21.03
C PHE A 135 0.51 -11.81 19.51
N VAL A 136 -0.48 -12.48 18.90
CA VAL A 136 -0.70 -12.45 17.44
C VAL A 136 -1.12 -11.04 16.99
N VAL A 137 -1.98 -10.37 17.76
CA VAL A 137 -2.38 -8.97 17.51
C VAL A 137 -1.15 -8.08 17.47
N ILE A 138 -0.31 -8.11 18.51
CA ILE A 138 0.89 -7.26 18.59
C ILE A 138 1.83 -7.54 17.42
N LEU A 139 2.12 -8.83 17.15
CA LEU A 139 3.03 -9.22 16.08
C LEU A 139 2.50 -8.79 14.69
N GLY A 140 1.21 -9.02 14.43
CA GLY A 140 0.57 -8.65 13.17
C GLY A 140 0.52 -7.14 12.97
N SER A 141 0.10 -6.38 13.99
CA SER A 141 0.04 -4.92 13.94
C SER A 141 1.43 -4.30 13.75
N LEU A 142 2.46 -4.82 14.44
CA LEU A 142 3.84 -4.37 14.24
C LEU A 142 4.32 -4.68 12.81
N THR A 143 4.02 -5.86 12.29
CA THR A 143 4.41 -6.25 10.92
C THR A 143 3.79 -5.32 9.89
N LEU A 144 2.48 -5.05 9.98
CA LEU A 144 1.78 -4.13 9.08
C LEU A 144 2.28 -2.70 9.24
N MET A 145 2.50 -2.22 10.46
CA MET A 145 3.03 -0.88 10.73
C MET A 145 4.42 -0.69 10.11
N ILE A 146 5.32 -1.65 10.32
CA ILE A 146 6.69 -1.63 9.77
C ILE A 146 6.63 -1.67 8.24
N ALA A 147 5.77 -2.51 7.65
CA ALA A 147 5.61 -2.56 6.20
C ALA A 147 5.06 -1.25 5.63
N THR A 148 4.07 -0.62 6.27
CA THR A 148 3.52 0.68 5.86
C THR A 148 4.58 1.78 5.90
N ILE A 149 5.42 1.81 6.93
CA ILE A 149 6.57 2.72 6.99
C ILE A 149 7.52 2.47 5.81
N GLY A 150 7.84 1.20 5.55
CA GLY A 150 8.70 0.81 4.43
C GLY A 150 8.22 1.28 3.07
N ILE A 151 6.96 1.00 2.75
CA ILE A 151 6.36 1.38 1.48
C ILE A 151 6.35 2.91 1.33
N ASN A 152 6.06 3.65 2.41
CA ASN A 152 6.11 5.12 2.39
C ASN A 152 7.53 5.66 2.17
N ILE A 153 8.56 5.03 2.75
CA ILE A 153 9.95 5.42 2.49
C ILE A 153 10.25 5.29 1.00
N VAL A 154 9.86 4.18 0.39
CA VAL A 154 10.13 3.93 -1.03
C VAL A 154 9.31 4.86 -1.90
N ALA A 155 8.00 4.88 -1.75
CA ALA A 155 7.10 5.59 -2.64
C ALA A 155 7.19 7.10 -2.49
N ASN A 156 7.40 7.63 -1.28
CA ASN A 156 7.20 9.05 -0.99
C ASN A 156 8.45 9.77 -0.46
N PHE A 157 9.45 9.06 0.06
CA PHE A 157 10.63 9.71 0.66
C PHE A 157 11.86 9.71 -0.26
N VAL A 158 12.06 8.65 -1.05
CA VAL A 158 13.26 8.51 -1.90
C VAL A 158 13.40 9.64 -2.92
N SER A 159 12.31 10.02 -3.59
CA SER A 159 12.35 11.02 -4.67
C SER A 159 12.63 12.43 -4.19
N PRO A 160 11.94 12.96 -3.17
CA PRO A 160 12.30 14.26 -2.61
C PRO A 160 13.75 14.30 -2.10
N ALA A 161 14.25 13.20 -1.54
CA ALA A 161 15.65 13.12 -1.11
C ALA A 161 16.63 13.26 -2.29
N PHE A 162 16.30 12.66 -3.45
CA PHE A 162 17.05 12.86 -4.68
C PHE A 162 16.91 14.28 -5.21
N ASP A 163 15.71 14.83 -5.27
CA ASP A 163 15.44 16.19 -5.77
C ASP A 163 16.27 17.23 -5.01
N PHE A 164 16.21 17.24 -3.68
CA PHE A 164 17.00 18.18 -2.88
C PHE A 164 18.51 17.99 -3.03
N SER A 165 18.97 16.74 -3.15
CA SER A 165 20.40 16.48 -3.37
C SER A 165 20.88 16.96 -4.75
N ASN A 166 20.00 16.98 -5.75
CA ASN A 166 20.30 17.44 -7.10
C ASN A 166 20.28 18.97 -7.24
N VAL A 167 19.59 19.70 -6.34
CA VAL A 167 19.58 21.17 -6.35
C VAL A 167 20.97 21.77 -6.11
N SER A 168 21.75 21.19 -5.20
CA SER A 168 23.13 21.62 -4.96
C SER A 168 24.00 20.44 -4.51
N PRO A 169 24.47 19.60 -5.45
CA PRO A 169 25.17 18.34 -5.12
C PRO A 169 26.46 18.53 -4.32
N SER A 170 27.12 19.69 -4.45
CA SER A 170 28.33 20.03 -3.69
C SER A 170 28.06 20.37 -2.23
N LYS A 171 26.81 20.70 -1.87
CA LYS A 171 26.41 21.14 -0.52
C LYS A 171 25.40 20.21 0.15
N ILE A 172 24.52 19.60 -0.64
CA ILE A 172 23.41 18.78 -0.17
C ILE A 172 23.68 17.33 -0.55
N SER A 173 24.17 16.57 0.43
CA SER A 173 24.22 15.11 0.29
C SER A 173 22.81 14.51 0.28
N TRP A 174 22.65 13.31 -0.25
CA TRP A 174 21.37 12.58 -0.22
C TRP A 174 20.81 12.44 1.20
N ARG A 175 21.66 12.26 2.23
CA ARG A 175 21.22 12.25 3.64
C ARG A 175 20.62 13.59 4.05
N MET A 176 21.28 14.69 3.69
CA MET A 176 20.79 16.03 3.99
C MET A 176 19.49 16.31 3.22
N GLY A 177 19.42 15.94 1.94
CA GLY A 177 18.20 16.04 1.13
C GLY A 177 17.04 15.27 1.74
N GLY A 178 17.28 14.04 2.21
CA GLY A 178 16.30 13.25 2.94
C GLY A 178 15.85 13.90 4.25
N MET A 179 16.78 14.46 5.05
CA MET A 179 16.41 15.19 6.27
C MET A 179 15.57 16.44 5.99
N ILE A 180 15.90 17.20 4.93
CA ILE A 180 15.11 18.34 4.48
C ILE A 180 13.70 17.89 4.09
N ALA A 181 13.58 16.80 3.32
CA ALA A 181 12.29 16.25 2.93
C ALA A 181 11.45 15.79 4.15
N ALA A 182 12.06 15.05 5.08
CA ALA A 182 11.36 14.60 6.30
C ALA A 182 10.85 15.78 7.13
N VAL A 183 11.72 16.73 7.44
CA VAL A 183 11.37 17.89 8.25
C VAL A 183 10.33 18.77 7.54
N GLY A 184 10.54 19.03 6.24
CA GLY A 184 9.59 19.79 5.41
C GLY A 184 8.20 19.15 5.38
N SER A 185 8.12 17.82 5.27
CA SER A 185 6.83 17.11 5.25
C SER A 185 6.02 17.29 6.54
N ILE A 186 6.69 17.39 7.69
CA ILE A 186 6.03 17.66 8.98
C ILE A 186 5.43 19.06 9.00
N PHE A 187 6.17 20.07 8.51
CA PHE A 187 5.71 21.45 8.47
C PHE A 187 4.57 21.70 7.48
N ILE A 188 4.50 20.92 6.39
CA ILE A 188 3.35 20.93 5.48
C ILE A 188 2.08 20.46 6.20
N THR A 189 2.22 19.63 7.25
CA THR A 189 1.11 19.08 8.03
C THR A 189 0.01 18.48 7.13
N PRO A 190 0.33 17.57 6.20
CA PRO A 190 -0.62 17.11 5.19
C PRO A 190 -1.91 16.53 5.79
N TRP A 191 -1.85 15.96 7.00
CA TRP A 191 -3.03 15.49 7.74
C TRP A 191 -4.05 16.60 8.02
N ASN A 192 -3.61 17.85 8.20
CA ASN A 192 -4.52 18.98 8.35
C ASN A 192 -5.24 19.30 7.03
N LEU A 193 -4.58 19.10 5.89
CA LEU A 193 -5.23 19.17 4.58
C LEU A 193 -6.25 18.05 4.41
N PHE A 194 -5.88 16.81 4.76
CA PHE A 194 -6.78 15.66 4.64
C PHE A 194 -7.98 15.71 5.58
N ASN A 195 -7.83 16.37 6.73
CA ASN A 195 -8.91 16.57 7.70
C ASN A 195 -9.78 17.81 7.39
N ASN A 196 -9.47 18.57 6.33
CA ASN A 196 -10.25 19.74 5.95
C ASN A 196 -11.27 19.41 4.84
N PRO A 197 -12.59 19.42 5.15
CA PRO A 197 -13.64 19.05 4.19
C PRO A 197 -13.69 19.94 2.94
N GLN A 198 -13.12 21.14 2.99
CA GLN A 198 -13.14 22.10 1.87
C GLN A 198 -12.09 21.78 0.80
N VAL A 199 -11.09 20.95 1.10
CA VAL A 199 -9.94 20.67 0.23
C VAL A 199 -10.06 19.32 -0.47
N ILE A 200 -10.92 18.42 0.03
CA ILE A 200 -11.21 17.12 -0.58
C ILE A 200 -12.66 17.14 -1.07
N HIS A 201 -12.83 17.42 -2.36
CA HIS A 201 -14.07 17.23 -3.12
C HIS A 201 -13.79 16.33 -4.32
#